data_AF-K1UMC5-F1
#
_entry.id   AF-K1UMC5-F1
#
_cell.length_a   1.000
_cell.length_b   1.000
_cell.length_c   1.000
_cell.angle_alpha   90.00
_cell.angle_beta   90.00
_cell.angle_gamma   90.00
#
_symmetry.space_group_name_H-M   'P 1'
#
loop_
_entity.id
_entity.type
_entity.pdbx_description
1 polymer ?
#
loop_
_entity_poly.entity_id
_entity_poly.type
_entity_poly.pdbx_seq_one_letter_code
_entity_poly.pdbx_strand_id
1 'polypeptide(L)' 'MNARQFFDKVALMRKLQKEYFRTRSKTALNQSKAVEREVDAEIARVHDALGTPATKQPEQRNI' A
#
# COMPACT_ATOMS: atom_id res chain seq x y z
N MET A 1 0.51 -12.33 -6.09
CA MET A 1 -0.79 -12.24 -5.37
C MET A 1 -1.91 -12.50 -6.36
N ASN A 2 -3.15 -12.79 -5.95
CA ASN A 2 -4.30 -12.75 -6.86
C ASN A 2 -5.12 -11.45 -6.70
N ALA A 3 -6.03 -11.17 -7.65
CA ALA A 3 -6.78 -9.92 -7.68
C ALA A 3 -7.62 -9.65 -6.42
N ARG A 4 -8.22 -10.68 -5.83
CA ARG A 4 -8.99 -10.57 -4.58
C ARG A 4 -8.09 -10.21 -3.41
N GLN A 5 -6.97 -10.91 -3.27
CA GLN A 5 -5.99 -10.62 -2.21
C GLN A 5 -5.45 -9.19 -2.33
N PHE A 6 -5.16 -8.73 -3.56
CA PHE A 6 -4.70 -7.37 -3.81
C PHE A 6 -5.74 -6.34 -3.38
N PHE A 7 -6.99 -6.53 -3.79
CA PHE A 7 -8.10 -5.68 -3.36
C PHE A 7 -8.24 -5.63 -1.84
N ASP A 8 -8.20 -6.78 -1.17
CA ASP A 8 -8.37 -6.85 0.29
C ASP A 8 -7.21 -6.14 1.03
N LYS A 9 -5.97 -6.26 0.54
CA LYS A 9 -4.83 -5.50 1.11
C LYS A 9 -4.94 -4.00 0.84
N VAL A 10 -5.33 -3.57 -0.36
CA VAL A 10 -5.55 -2.14 -0.66
C VAL A 10 -6.65 -1.56 0.22
N ALA A 11 -7.76 -2.29 0.42
CA ALA A 11 -8.84 -1.89 1.32
C ALA A 11 -8.36 -1.76 2.77
N LEU A 12 -7.57 -2.73 3.24
CA LEU A 12 -6.95 -2.70 4.58
C LEU A 12 -5.99 -1.51 4.74
N MET A 13 -5.11 -1.28 3.76
CA MET A 13 -4.20 -0.14 3.75
C MET A 13 -4.98 1.18 3.87
N ARG A 14 -6.04 1.37 3.08
CA ARG A 14 -6.89 2.57 3.15
C ARG A 14 -7.58 2.72 4.51
N LYS A 15 -8.00 1.61 5.14
CA LYS A 15 -8.58 1.63 6.49
C LYS A 15 -7.55 2.09 7.54
N LEU A 16 -6.32 1.57 7.49
CA LEU A 16 -5.25 1.90 8.43
C LEU A 16 -4.76 3.35 8.26
N GLN A 17 -4.66 3.82 7.01
CA GLN A 17 -4.35 5.23 6.74
C GLN A 17 -5.41 6.16 7.34
N LYS A 18 -6.71 5.87 7.10
CA LYS A 18 -7.81 6.65 7.70
C LYS A 18 -7.74 6.64 9.22
N GLU A 19 -7.43 5.49 9.82
CA GLU A 19 -7.26 5.38 11.27
C GLU A 19 -6.09 6.20 11.80
N TYR A 20 -4.94 6.18 11.11
CA TYR A 20 -3.81 7.04 11.43
C TYR A 20 -4.18 8.52 11.32
N PHE A 21 -4.85 8.96 10.25
CA PHE A 21 -5.28 10.36 10.15
C PHE A 21 -6.25 10.77 11.26
N ARG A 22 -7.13 9.84 11.69
CA ARG A 22 -8.10 10.07 12.77
C ARG A 22 -7.45 10.16 14.15
N THR A 23 -6.45 9.32 14.43
CA THR A 23 -5.94 9.10 15.80
C THR A 23 -4.50 9.53 16.00
N ARG A 24 -3.76 9.79 14.90
CA ARG A 24 -2.30 9.93 14.86
C ARG A 24 -1.55 8.75 15.53
N SER A 25 -2.19 7.58 15.61
CA SER A 25 -1.62 6.39 16.23
C SER A 25 -0.41 5.87 15.45
N LYS A 26 0.74 5.78 16.13
CA LYS A 26 1.98 5.23 15.56
C LYS A 26 1.81 3.75 15.16
N THR A 27 0.97 3.01 15.88
CA THR A 27 0.64 1.62 15.55
C THR A 27 -0.10 1.54 14.21
N ALA A 28 -1.13 2.36 14.01
CA ALA A 28 -1.89 2.42 12.76
C ALA A 28 -0.98 2.83 11.59
N LEU A 29 -0.06 3.78 11.81
CA LEU A 29 0.93 4.17 10.81
C LEU A 29 1.86 3.02 10.42
N ASN A 30 2.42 2.32 11.40
CA ASN A 30 3.34 1.21 11.16
C ASN A 30 2.63 0.05 10.42
N GLN A 31 1.41 -0.26 10.82
CA GLN A 31 0.58 -1.26 10.15
C GLN A 31 0.26 -0.85 8.71
N SER A 32 -0.12 0.42 8.48
CA SER A 32 -0.36 0.94 7.13
C SER A 32 0.87 0.76 6.23
N LYS A 33 2.06 1.13 6.72
CA LYS A 33 3.32 1.01 5.98
C LYS A 33 3.71 -0.45 5.70
N ALA A 34 3.33 -1.39 6.57
CA ALA A 34 3.59 -2.80 6.33
C ALA A 34 2.76 -3.30 5.13
N VAL A 35 1.47 -2.96 5.10
CA VAL A 35 0.56 -3.35 4.01
C VAL A 35 0.92 -2.62 2.70
N GLU A 36 1.32 -1.35 2.78
CA GLU A 36 1.80 -0.55 1.64
C GLU A 36 2.95 -1.25 0.90
N ARG A 37 3.96 -1.74 1.62
CA ARG A 37 5.09 -2.47 1.00
C ARG A 37 4.66 -3.72 0.24
N GLU A 38 3.66 -4.44 0.74
CA GLU A 38 3.15 -5.65 0.07
C GLU A 38 2.36 -5.28 -1.19
N VAL A 39 1.62 -4.17 -1.15
CA VAL A 39 0.91 -3.62 -2.32
C VAL A 39 1.91 -3.16 -3.38
N ASP A 40 2.95 -2.42 -2.99
CA ASP A 40 4.00 -1.93 -3.89
C ASP A 40 4.77 -3.08 -4.54
N ALA A 41 5.10 -4.12 -3.78
CA ALA A 41 5.75 -5.32 -4.31
C ALA A 41 4.90 -6.01 -5.37
N GLU A 42 3.58 -6.10 -5.17
CA GLU A 42 2.69 -6.70 -6.17
C GLU A 42 2.55 -5.80 -7.41
N ILE A 43 2.49 -4.48 -7.24
CA ILE A 43 2.45 -3.52 -8.35
C ILE A 43 3.72 -3.64 -9.20
N ALA A 44 4.89 -3.67 -8.57
CA ALA A 44 6.17 -3.89 -9.26
C ALA A 44 6.18 -5.20 -10.04
N ARG A 45 5.77 -6.31 -9.41
CA ARG A 45 5.67 -7.63 -10.06
C ARG A 45 4.76 -7.60 -11.30
N VAL A 46 3.61 -6.91 -11.22
CA VAL A 46 2.67 -6.80 -12.36
C VAL A 46 3.25 -5.92 -13.46
N HIS A 47 3.92 -4.82 -13.13
CA HIS A 47 4.63 -3.98 -14.11
C HIS A 47 5.70 -4.76 -14.87
N ASP A 48 6.52 -5.53 -14.15
CA ASP A 48 7.54 -6.40 -14.73
C ASP A 48 6.92 -7.44 -15.67
N ALA A 49 5.80 -8.06 -15.26
CA ALA A 49 5.07 -9.02 -16.09
C ALA A 49 4.46 -8.39 -17.35
N LEU A 50 4.10 -7.11 -17.31
CA LEU A 50 3.54 -6.37 -18.43
C LEU A 50 4.60 -5.67 -19.30
N GLY A 51 5.88 -5.73 -18.91
CA GLY A 51 6.96 -5.02 -19.61
C GLY A 51 6.82 -3.49 -19.57
N THR A 52 6.11 -2.96 -18.58
CA THR A 52 5.90 -1.53 -18.41
C THR A 52 6.79 -1.03 -17.26
N PRO A 53 7.52 0.09 -17.41
CA PRO A 53 8.33 0.60 -16.32
C PRO A 53 7.41 0.99 -15.16
N ALA A 54 7.69 0.45 -13.97
CA ALA A 54 6.97 0.81 -12.76
C ALA A 54 7.08 2.32 -12.53
N THR A 55 5.97 3.04 -12.67
CA THR A 55 5.88 4.43 -12.24
C THR A 55 6.14 4.47 -10.75
N LYS A 56 7.26 5.08 -10.33
CA LYS A 56 7.54 5.31 -8.91
C LYS A 56 6.37 6.09 -8.32
N GLN A 57 5.55 5.43 -7.50
CA GLN A 57 4.51 6.15 -6.78
C GLN A 57 5.19 7.16 -5.85
N PRO A 58 4.67 8.40 -5.74
CA PRO A 58 5.24 9.37 -4.83
C PRO A 58 5.20 8.80 -3.42
N GLU A 59 6.35 8.78 -2.75
CA GLU A 59 6.45 8.40 -1.34
C GLU A 59 5.41 9.21 -0.54
N GLN A 60 4.50 8.52 0.15
CA GLN A 60 3.53 9.18 1.00
C GLN A 60 4.28 9.89 2.14
N ARG A 61 4.45 11.20 1.98
CA ARG A 61 5.03 12.07 2.99
C ARG A 61 3.99 12.22 4.10
N ASN A 62 4.27 11.62 5.26
CA ASN A 62 3.42 11.75 6.44
C ASN A 62 3.42 13.21 6.90
N ILE A 63 2.32 13.92 6.69
CA ILE A 63 2.02 15.27 7.21
C ILE A 63 1.36 15.22 8.59
#